data_AF-A0A9E3WTI6-F1
#
_entry.id   AF-A0A9E3WTI6-F1
#
_cell.length_a   1.000
_cell.length_b   1.000
_cell.length_c   1.000
_cell.angle_alpha   90.00
_cell.angle_beta   90.00
_cell.angle_gamma   90.00
#
_symmetry.space_group_name_H-M   'P 1'
#
loop_
_entity.id
_entity.type
_entity.pdbx_description
1 polymer ?
#
loop_
_entity_poly.entity_id
_entity_poly.type
_entity_poly.pdbx_seq_one_letter_code
_entity_poly.pdbx_strand_id
1 'polypeptide(L)'
;MQTACGRFLRSLEVERNASPLTLKSYREDLELLLDYLEQTFGRAPAVGEVTSVDLRGYVAWQTEAGYAKSTIARRLASLRSFFRFA
;
A
#
# COMPACT_ATOMS: atom_id res chain seq x y z
N MET A 1 -6.86 1.84 8.97
CA MET A 1 -5.85 1.94 7.89
C MET A 1 -5.72 3.36 7.29
N GLN A 2 -6.80 4.01 6.85
CA GLN A 2 -6.74 5.29 6.13
C GLN A 2 -5.98 6.41 6.87
N THR A 3 -6.23 6.58 8.18
CA THR A 3 -5.48 7.56 9.00
C THR A 3 -3.97 7.27 9.03
N ALA A 4 -3.57 6.00 9.07
CA ALA A 4 -2.16 5.61 9.05
C ALA A 4 -1.51 5.93 7.70
N CYS A 5 -2.23 5.71 6.58
CA CYS A 5 -1.77 6.09 5.25
C CYS A 5 -1.52 7.60 5.15
N GLY A 6 -2.45 8.41 5.67
CA GLY A 6 -2.28 9.88 5.72
C GLY A 6 -1.07 10.32 6.55
N ARG A 7 -0.85 9.71 7.72
CA ARG A 7 0.32 9.98 8.57
C ARG A 7 1.63 9.62 7.87
N PHE A 8 1.65 8.49 7.18
CA PHE A 8 2.82 8.04 6.42
C PHE A 8 3.13 8.96 5.23
N LEU A 9 2.12 9.36 4.44
CA LEU A 9 2.35 10.30 3.33
C LEU A 9 2.88 11.65 3.84
N ARG A 10 2.37 12.13 4.98
CA ARG A 10 2.90 13.34 5.63
C ARG A 10 4.34 13.16 6.12
N SER A 11 4.71 12.01 6.69
CA SER A 11 6.11 11.79 7.10
C SER A 11 7.05 11.72 5.90
N LEU A 12 6.62 11.13 4.77
CA LEU A 12 7.38 11.18 3.51
C LEU A 12 7.59 12.61 3.03
N GLU A 13 6.55 13.45 3.09
CA GLU A 13 6.61 14.85 2.66
C GLU A 13 7.54 15.66 3.57
N VAL A 14 7.33 15.61 4.88
CA VAL A 14 8.00 16.50 5.84
C VAL A 14 9.40 16.02 6.19
N GLU A 15 9.58 14.73 6.47
CA GLU A 15 10.85 14.20 7.00
C GLU A 15 11.80 13.78 5.88
N ARG A 16 11.26 13.34 4.73
CA ARG A 16 12.05 12.80 3.62
C ARG A 16 12.05 13.70 2.39
N ASN A 17 11.39 14.86 2.47
CA ASN A 17 11.25 15.82 1.37
C ASN A 17 10.85 15.15 0.05
N ALA A 18 9.93 14.19 0.13
CA ALA A 18 9.52 13.40 -1.02
C ALA A 18 8.85 14.30 -2.07
N SER A 19 9.24 14.13 -3.33
CA SER A 19 8.66 14.92 -4.42
C SER A 19 7.14 14.68 -4.55
N PRO A 20 6.37 15.61 -5.13
CA PRO A 20 4.94 15.41 -5.38
C PRO A 20 4.64 14.13 -6.17
N LEU A 21 5.49 13.77 -7.13
CA LEU A 21 5.35 12.54 -7.92
C LEU A 21 5.60 11.28 -7.08
N THR A 22 6.56 11.35 -6.16
CA THR A 22 6.80 10.28 -5.19
C THR A 22 5.59 10.10 -4.28
N LEU A 23 5.07 11.18 -3.69
CA LEU A 23 3.88 11.14 -2.84
C LEU A 23 2.66 10.59 -3.57
N LYS A 24 2.44 11.01 -4.82
CA LYS A 24 1.38 10.48 -5.69
C LYS A 24 1.53 8.98 -5.88
N SER A 25 2.74 8.50 -6.19
CA SER A 25 2.99 7.07 -6.41
C SER A 25 2.71 6.24 -5.15
N TYR A 26 3.15 6.71 -3.98
CA TYR A 26 2.84 6.05 -2.71
C TYR A 26 1.36 6.05 -2.39
N ARG A 27 0.66 7.16 -2.66
CA ARG A 27 -0.79 7.28 -2.47
C ARG A 27 -1.55 6.25 -3.30
N GLU A 28 -1.29 6.21 -4.60
CA GLU A 28 -1.96 5.28 -5.54
C GLU A 28 -1.71 3.82 -5.15
N ASP A 29 -0.50 3.49 -4.69
CA ASP A 29 -0.18 2.13 -4.25
C ASP A 29 -0.92 1.73 -2.96
N LEU A 30 -1.10 2.68 -2.04
CA LEU A 30 -1.81 2.46 -0.77
C LEU A 30 -3.33 2.39 -0.97
N GLU A 31 -3.87 3.23 -1.85
CA GLU A 31 -5.29 3.20 -2.24
C GLU A 31 -5.65 1.87 -2.88
N LEU A 32 -4.82 1.37 -3.80
CA LEU A 32 -5.06 0.06 -4.42
C LEU A 32 -5.03 -1.11 -3.42
N LEU A 33 -4.13 -1.06 -2.43
CA LEU A 33 -4.10 -2.06 -1.36
C LEU A 33 -5.37 -1.95 -0.49
N LEU A 34 -5.79 -0.73 -0.14
CA LEU A 34 -6.99 -0.48 0.65
C LEU A 34 -8.22 -1.06 -0.04
N ASP A 35 -8.40 -0.78 -1.33
CA ASP A 35 -9.52 -1.29 -2.11
C ASP A 35 -9.55 -2.83 -2.13
N TYR A 36 -8.38 -3.46 -2.28
CA TYR A 36 -8.26 -4.92 -2.23
C TYR A 36 -8.62 -5.48 -0.85
N LEU A 37 -8.10 -4.87 0.23
CA LEU A 37 -8.36 -5.33 1.58
C LEU A 37 -9.84 -5.11 1.97
N GLU A 38 -10.45 -4.00 1.57
CA GLU A 38 -11.86 -3.74 1.84
C GLU A 38 -12.77 -4.78 1.16
N GLN A 39 -12.45 -5.17 -0.08
CA GLN A 39 -13.15 -6.25 -0.78
C GLN A 39 -12.93 -7.63 -0.11
N THR A 40 -11.74 -7.86 0.43
CA THR A 40 -11.38 -9.16 1.05
C THR A 40 -11.99 -9.32 2.45
N PHE A 41 -11.98 -8.25 3.25
CA PHE A 41 -12.43 -8.26 4.65
C PHE A 41 -13.89 -7.81 4.81
N GLY A 42 -14.50 -7.24 3.76
CA GLY A 42 -15.81 -6.58 3.84
C GLY A 42 -15.82 -5.27 4.62
N ARG A 43 -14.64 -4.79 5.05
CA ARG A 43 -14.41 -3.52 5.75
C ARG A 43 -12.96 -3.10 5.62
N ALA A 44 -12.65 -1.84 5.94
CA ALA A 44 -11.27 -1.39 6.09
C ALA A 44 -10.64 -2.01 7.36
N PRO A 45 -9.58 -2.83 7.25
CA PRO A 45 -8.92 -3.38 8.43
C PRO A 45 -8.07 -2.32 9.15
N ALA A 46 -7.69 -2.59 10.40
CA ALA A 46 -6.59 -1.91 11.06
C ALA A 46 -5.24 -2.41 10.50
N VAL A 47 -4.18 -1.61 10.65
CA VAL A 47 -2.84 -1.96 10.12
C VAL A 47 -2.38 -3.32 10.66
N GLY A 48 -2.52 -3.54 11.98
CA GLY A 48 -2.13 -4.79 12.65
C GLY A 48 -3.01 -6.00 12.36
N GLU A 49 -4.15 -5.83 11.67
CA GLU A 49 -4.98 -6.95 11.21
C GLU A 49 -4.46 -7.53 9.88
N VAL A 50 -3.63 -6.79 9.13
CA VAL A 50 -3.11 -7.24 7.85
C VAL A 50 -1.96 -8.21 8.05
N THR A 51 -2.09 -9.41 7.49
CA THR A 51 -1.10 -10.48 7.60
C THR A 51 -0.27 -10.63 6.33
N SER A 52 0.79 -11.44 6.41
CA SER A 52 1.56 -11.83 5.22
C SER A 52 0.76 -12.66 4.23
N VAL A 53 -0.31 -13.35 4.68
CA VAL A 53 -1.20 -14.12 3.81
C VAL A 53 -2.01 -13.17 2.92
N ASP A 54 -2.56 -12.11 3.51
CA ASP A 54 -3.34 -11.09 2.78
C ASP A 54 -2.48 -10.40 1.72
N LEU A 55 -1.22 -10.07 2.05
CA LEU A 55 -0.28 -9.47 1.10
C LEU A 55 0.11 -10.43 -0.03
N ARG A 56 0.19 -11.74 0.23
CA ARG A 56 0.40 -12.74 -0.84
C ARG A 56 -0.84 -12.85 -1.73
N GLY A 57 -2.03 -12.80 -1.15
CA GLY A 57 -3.30 -12.73 -1.90
C GLY A 57 -3.34 -11.51 -2.82
N TYR A 58 -2.93 -10.35 -2.31
CA TYR A 58 -2.85 -9.12 -3.11
C TYR A 58 -1.88 -9.23 -4.30
N VAL A 59 -0.76 -9.93 -4.13
CA VAL A 59 0.19 -10.19 -5.23
C VAL A 59 -0.40 -11.13 -6.27
N ALA A 60 -1.09 -12.18 -5.84
CA ALA A 60 -1.78 -13.12 -6.74
C ALA A 60 -2.87 -12.39 -7.54
N TRP A 61 -3.72 -11.60 -6.87
CA TRP A 61 -4.75 -10.78 -7.52
C TRP A 61 -4.18 -9.83 -8.57
N GLN A 62 -3.07 -9.13 -8.28
CA GLN A 62 -2.41 -8.28 -9.27
C GLN A 62 -1.84 -9.07 -10.46
N THR A 63 -1.35 -10.28 -10.20
CA THR A 63 -0.81 -11.16 -11.25
C THR A 63 -1.93 -11.61 -12.18
N GLU A 64 -3.09 -12.00 -11.62
CA GLU A 64 -4.29 -12.38 -12.37
C GLU A 64 -4.87 -11.21 -13.17
N ALA A 65 -4.80 -9.99 -12.62
CA ALA A 65 -5.17 -8.76 -13.32
C ALA A 65 -4.18 -8.34 -14.43
N GLY A 66 -3.09 -9.09 -14.66
CA GLY A 66 -2.14 -8.85 -15.75
C GLY A 66 -1.16 -7.70 -15.52
N TYR A 67 -0.97 -7.23 -14.28
CA TYR A 67 0.02 -6.21 -14.01
C TYR A 67 1.45 -6.73 -14.27
N ALA A 68 2.29 -5.87 -14.85
CA ALA A 68 3.70 -6.19 -15.05
C ALA A 68 4.40 -6.50 -13.72
N LYS A 69 5.31 -7.48 -13.72
CA LYS A 69 6.07 -7.88 -12.52
C LYS A 69 6.82 -6.72 -11.87
N SER A 70 7.35 -5.78 -12.68
CA SER A 70 8.01 -4.56 -12.21
C SER A 70 7.06 -3.63 -11.45
N THR A 71 5.81 -3.49 -11.91
CA THR A 71 4.77 -2.71 -11.23
C THR A 71 4.43 -3.32 -9.87
N ILE A 72 4.23 -4.65 -9.82
CA ILE A 72 3.95 -5.37 -8.58
C ILE A 72 5.11 -5.20 -7.59
N ALA A 73 6.36 -5.37 -8.04
CA ALA A 73 7.54 -5.18 -7.21
C ALA A 73 7.66 -3.74 -6.67
N ARG A 74 7.39 -2.73 -7.49
CA ARG A 74 7.36 -1.31 -7.08
C ARG A 74 6.32 -1.07 -5.98
N ARG A 75 5.09 -1.57 -6.17
CA ARG A 75 4.01 -1.48 -5.17
C ARG A 75 4.41 -2.16 -3.87
N LEU A 76 4.96 -3.37 -3.91
CA LEU A 76 5.43 -4.09 -2.72
C LEU A 76 6.54 -3.33 -1.97
N ALA A 77 7.42 -2.61 -2.67
CA ALA A 77 8.41 -1.76 -2.04
C ALA A 77 7.75 -0.58 -1.30
N SER A 78 6.74 0.06 -1.89
CA SER A 78 5.93 1.09 -1.25
C SER A 78 5.25 0.56 0.02
N LEU A 79 4.59 -0.60 -0.07
CA LEU A 79 3.90 -1.23 1.06
C LEU A 79 4.85 -1.60 2.19
N ARG A 80 6.04 -2.12 1.86
CA ARG A 80 7.07 -2.43 2.87
C ARG A 80 7.51 -1.18 3.64
N SER A 81 7.66 -0.06 2.95
CA SER A 81 7.99 1.23 3.59
C SER A 81 6.87 1.67 4.55
N PHE A 82 5.61 1.54 4.11
CA PHE A 82 4.44 1.86 4.91
C PHE A 82 4.32 1.00 6.18
N PHE A 83 4.35 -0.34 6.05
CA PHE A 83 4.22 -1.25 7.19
C PHE A 83 5.40 -1.19 8.17
N ARG A 84 6.55 -0.64 7.75
CA ARG A 84 7.67 -0.35 8.67
C ARG A 84 7.45 0.93 9.47
N PHE A 85 6.70 1.88 8.93
CA PHE A 85 6.37 3.14 9.60
C PHE A 85 5.20 2.98 10.57
N ALA A 86 4.19 2.19 10.18
CA ALA A 86 2.88 2.13 10.81
C ALA A 86 2.79 1.22 12.04
#